data_AF-A0A958Q4V4-F1
#
_entry.id   AF-A0A958Q4V4-F1
#
_cell.length_a   1.000
_cell.length_b   1.000
_cell.length_c   1.000
_cell.angle_alpha   90.00
_cell.angle_beta   90.00
_cell.angle_gamma   90.00
#
_symmetry.space_group_name_H-M   'P 1'
#
loop_
_entity.id
_entity.type
_entity.pdbx_description
1 polymer ?
#
loop_
_entity_poly.entity_id
_entity_poly.type
_entity_poly.pdbx_seq_one_letter_code
_entity_poly.pdbx_strand_id
1 'polypeptide(L)'
;MRFSSGLLVATGLCFALALPQSVLATPKGIAIERASGPALTKASAHYARSRAMLIAALREFDKATQLVNPDTLIDSKEWRSIVYDRAEELQRILAPQPRASEGGVRFDPQPGLLGEAATTVPESSE
;
A
#
# COMPACT_ATOMS: atom_id res chain seq x y z
N MET A 1 31.21 31.09 62.49
CA MET A 1 30.57 32.23 61.80
C MET A 1 29.56 31.67 60.81
N ARG A 2 28.30 32.12 60.92
CA ARG A 2 27.13 31.71 60.13
C ARG A 2 26.98 32.63 58.91
N PHE A 3 26.61 32.09 57.75
CA PHE A 3 25.65 32.63 56.78
C PHE A 3 25.09 31.39 56.03
N SER A 4 23.83 30.95 56.20
CA SER A 4 22.57 31.55 55.70
C SER A 4 22.67 31.93 54.23
N SER A 5 21.76 31.67 53.30
CA SER A 5 20.47 31.00 53.17
C SER A 5 20.15 31.17 51.68
N GLY A 6 19.40 30.26 51.03
CA GLY A 6 18.80 30.63 49.73
C GLY A 6 18.55 29.49 48.76
N LEU A 7 17.71 28.55 49.17
CA LEU A 7 16.92 27.75 48.25
C LEU A 7 15.89 28.70 47.60
N LEU A 8 15.90 28.87 46.28
CA LEU A 8 14.80 29.49 45.56
C LEU A 8 14.43 28.61 44.36
N VAL A 9 13.36 27.85 44.59
CA VAL A 9 12.61 27.07 43.61
C VAL A 9 11.93 28.07 42.68
N ALA A 10 12.37 28.12 41.42
CA ALA A 10 11.64 28.82 40.36
C ALA A 10 10.65 27.84 39.71
N THR A 11 9.49 27.71 40.34
CA THR A 11 8.24 27.29 39.68
C THR A 11 7.78 28.40 38.74
N GLY A 12 7.48 28.08 37.47
CA GLY A 12 6.72 29.00 36.63
C GLY A 12 6.89 28.86 35.12
N LEU A 13 6.21 27.88 34.56
CA LEU A 13 5.28 28.11 33.44
C LEU A 13 5.86 28.74 32.14
N CYS A 14 6.59 27.96 31.35
CA CYS A 14 6.61 28.17 29.90
C CYS A 14 5.65 27.19 29.23
N PHE A 15 4.42 27.69 29.13
CA PHE A 15 3.40 27.43 28.13
C PHE A 15 3.75 26.35 27.09
N ALA A 16 3.07 25.21 27.22
CA ALA A 16 3.03 24.17 26.20
C ALA A 16 2.54 24.77 24.89
N LEU A 17 3.43 24.88 23.90
CA LEU A 17 3.05 24.92 22.49
C LEU A 17 2.52 23.53 22.12
N ALA A 18 1.31 23.23 22.59
CA ALA A 18 0.47 22.17 22.05
C ALA A 18 0.08 22.61 20.64
N LEU A 19 0.96 22.37 19.67
CA LEU A 19 0.56 22.33 18.27
C LEU A 19 -0.57 21.28 18.18
N PRO A 20 -1.77 21.63 17.70
CA PRO A 20 -2.70 20.59 17.30
C PRO A 20 -2.00 19.83 16.18
N GLN A 21 -1.57 18.60 16.48
CA GLN A 21 -1.32 17.63 15.45
C GLN A 21 -2.69 17.32 14.84
N SER A 22 -3.08 18.17 13.89
CA SER A 22 -4.10 17.84 12.92
C SER A 22 -3.58 16.62 12.19
N VAL A 23 -3.92 15.44 12.71
CA VAL A 23 -3.84 14.18 11.99
C VAL A 23 -4.88 14.31 10.89
N LEU A 24 -4.49 15.01 9.81
CA LEU A 24 -5.16 14.92 8.53
C LEU A 24 -4.99 13.46 8.12
N ALA A 25 -6.01 12.66 8.45
CA ALA A 25 -6.23 11.36 7.88
C ALA A 25 -6.25 11.57 6.37
N THR A 26 -5.09 11.38 5.76
CA THR A 26 -4.94 11.55 4.32
C THR A 26 -5.76 10.43 3.70
N PRO A 27 -6.78 10.73 2.88
CA PRO A 27 -7.58 9.70 2.26
C PRO A 27 -6.66 8.77 1.48
N LYS A 28 -6.71 7.48 1.80
CA LYS A 28 -5.81 6.41 1.34
C LYS A 28 -5.73 6.23 -0.19
N GLY A 29 -6.49 7.02 -0.96
CA GLY A 29 -6.64 6.90 -2.42
C GLY A 29 -5.95 7.96 -3.28
N ILE A 30 -5.48 9.10 -2.75
CA ILE A 30 -5.12 10.26 -3.62
C ILE A 30 -3.58 10.43 -3.83
N ALA A 31 -2.74 9.77 -3.02
CA ALA A 31 -1.30 10.04 -3.04
C ALA A 31 -0.54 9.44 -4.25
N ILE A 32 -1.05 8.37 -4.85
CA ILE A 32 -0.37 7.68 -5.97
C ILE A 32 -0.55 8.46 -7.29
N GLU A 33 -1.69 9.11 -7.49
CA GLU A 33 -2.00 9.87 -8.72
C GLU A 33 -1.19 11.16 -8.86
N ARG A 34 -0.61 11.69 -7.76
CA ARG A 34 0.17 12.94 -7.77
C ARG A 34 1.68 12.77 -7.76
N ALA A 35 2.19 11.55 -7.66
CA ALA A 35 3.63 11.31 -7.65
C ALA A 35 4.18 11.43 -9.08
N SER A 36 5.19 12.27 -9.29
CA SER A 36 5.91 12.32 -10.56
C SER A 36 6.47 10.93 -10.90
N GLY A 37 6.51 10.58 -12.20
CA GLY A 37 6.94 9.25 -12.67
C GLY A 37 8.18 8.69 -11.94
N PRO A 38 9.28 9.45 -11.76
CA PRO A 38 10.47 8.98 -11.04
C PRO A 38 10.24 8.68 -9.54
N ALA A 39 9.44 9.50 -8.85
CA ALA A 39 9.11 9.29 -7.45
C ALA A 39 8.24 8.03 -7.27
N LEU A 40 7.30 7.82 -8.19
CA LEU A 40 6.45 6.64 -8.22
C LEU A 40 7.26 5.34 -8.46
N THR A 41 8.21 5.36 -9.40
CA THR A 41 9.12 4.21 -9.64
C THR A 41 9.98 3.88 -8.43
N LYS A 42 10.48 4.91 -7.72
CA LYS A 42 11.25 4.68 -6.49
C LYS A 42 10.38 4.11 -5.37
N ALA A 43 9.18 4.65 -5.18
CA ALA A 43 8.23 4.16 -4.18
C ALA A 43 7.81 2.70 -4.45
N SER A 44 7.51 2.35 -5.71
CA SER A 44 7.14 0.98 -6.09
C SER A 44 8.29 -0.01 -5.84
N ALA A 45 9.55 0.38 -6.08
CA ALA A 45 10.70 -0.44 -5.74
C ALA A 45 10.80 -0.71 -4.23
N HIS A 46 10.53 0.30 -3.39
CA HIS A 46 10.51 0.13 -1.93
C HIS A 46 9.35 -0.77 -1.46
N TYR A 47 8.15 -0.63 -2.04
CA TYR A 47 7.01 -1.49 -1.74
C TYR A 47 7.28 -2.95 -2.14
N ALA A 48 7.89 -3.18 -3.32
CA ALA A 48 8.29 -4.50 -3.77
C ALA A 48 9.31 -5.15 -2.82
N ARG A 49 10.32 -4.38 -2.40
CA ARG A 49 11.29 -4.84 -1.40
C ARG A 49 10.62 -5.17 -0.05
N SER A 50 9.72 -4.31 0.43
CA SER A 50 8.99 -4.55 1.68
C SER A 50 8.17 -5.84 1.60
N ARG A 51 7.48 -6.08 0.49
CA ARG A 51 6.73 -7.33 0.28
C ARG A 51 7.64 -8.56 0.33
N ALA A 52 8.79 -8.49 -0.33
CA ALA A 52 9.77 -9.59 -0.31
C ALA A 52 10.25 -9.89 1.12
N MET A 53 10.46 -8.87 1.95
CA MET A 53 10.84 -9.04 3.36
C MET A 53 9.74 -9.71 4.20
N LEU A 54 8.47 -9.35 3.99
CA LEU A 54 7.35 -10.02 4.71
C LEU A 54 7.25 -11.51 4.35
N ILE A 55 7.44 -11.85 3.07
CA ILE A 55 7.47 -13.25 2.62
C ILE A 55 8.67 -13.99 3.23
N ALA A 56 9.83 -13.35 3.29
CA ALA A 56 11.01 -13.93 3.93
C ALA A 56 10.78 -14.16 5.44
N ALA A 57 10.15 -13.21 6.13
CA ALA A 57 9.79 -13.34 7.54
C ALA A 57 8.83 -14.52 7.78
N LEU A 58 7.81 -14.69 6.93
CA LEU A 58 6.92 -15.87 6.98
C LEU A 58 7.71 -17.18 6.83
N ARG A 59 8.61 -17.26 5.84
CA ARG A 59 9.42 -18.46 5.62
C ARG A 59 10.32 -18.78 6.82
N GLU A 60 10.90 -17.77 7.44
CA GLU A 60 11.75 -17.97 8.62
C GLU A 60 10.95 -18.38 9.85
N PHE A 61 9.77 -17.78 10.02
CA PHE A 61 8.82 -18.20 11.05
C PHE A 61 8.42 -19.67 10.87
N ASP A 62 8.12 -20.10 9.64
CA ASP A 62 7.75 -21.48 9.32
C ASP A 62 8.84 -22.47 9.70
N LYS A 63 10.11 -22.14 9.44
CA LYS A 63 11.24 -22.96 9.90
C LYS A 63 11.30 -23.04 11.42
N ALA A 64 11.11 -21.92 12.13
CA ALA A 64 11.11 -21.92 13.59
C ALA A 64 9.98 -22.78 14.16
N THR A 65 8.81 -22.80 13.52
CA THR A 65 7.67 -23.64 13.95
C THR A 65 7.94 -25.15 13.84
N GLN A 66 8.89 -25.56 12.99
CA GLN A 66 9.32 -26.96 12.90
C GLN A 66 10.19 -27.38 14.09
N LEU A 67 10.76 -26.42 14.83
CA LEU A 67 11.66 -26.65 15.95
C LEU A 67 10.94 -26.51 17.30
N VAL A 68 10.06 -25.52 17.42
CA VAL A 68 9.34 -25.21 18.66
C VAL A 68 7.94 -24.72 18.36
N ASN A 69 6.97 -25.05 19.22
CA ASN A 69 5.60 -24.55 19.07
C ASN A 69 5.54 -23.05 19.47
N PRO A 70 5.28 -22.12 18.53
CA PRO A 70 5.17 -20.69 18.80
C PRO A 70 3.92 -20.30 19.60
N ASP A 71 2.88 -21.14 19.66
CA ASP A 71 1.59 -20.81 20.29
C ASP A 71 1.68 -20.56 21.80
N THR A 72 2.82 -20.93 22.40
CA THR A 72 3.15 -20.62 23.79
C THR A 72 3.57 -19.16 24.00
N LEU A 73 3.95 -18.45 22.92
CA LEU A 73 4.48 -17.09 22.96
C LEU A 73 3.61 -16.11 22.16
N ILE A 74 3.09 -16.52 21.01
CA ILE A 74 2.27 -15.70 20.12
C ILE A 74 1.17 -16.57 19.50
N ASP A 75 0.01 -15.99 19.15
CA ASP A 75 -0.94 -16.70 18.29
C ASP A 75 -0.33 -16.80 16.88
N SER A 76 0.15 -18.00 16.54
CA SER A 76 0.86 -18.22 15.29
C SER A 76 -0.06 -18.05 14.07
N LYS A 77 -1.34 -18.37 14.21
CA LYS A 77 -2.32 -18.25 13.14
C LYS A 77 -2.63 -16.78 12.85
N GLU A 78 -2.91 -16.01 13.90
CA GLU A 78 -3.15 -14.57 13.78
C GLU A 78 -1.93 -13.85 13.21
N TRP A 79 -0.74 -14.13 13.74
CA TRP A 79 0.50 -13.50 13.27
C TRP A 79 0.74 -13.77 11.78
N ARG A 80 0.59 -15.02 11.34
CA ARG A 80 0.72 -15.38 9.91
C ARG A 80 -0.30 -14.65 9.04
N SER A 81 -1.55 -14.57 9.49
CA SER A 81 -2.62 -13.85 8.78
C SER A 81 -2.24 -12.39 8.59
N ILE A 82 -1.80 -11.71 9.65
CA ILE A 82 -1.41 -10.30 9.58
C ILE A 82 -0.27 -10.10 8.58
N VAL A 83 0.78 -10.91 8.62
CA VAL A 83 1.92 -10.76 7.70
C VAL A 83 1.51 -11.04 6.26
N TYR A 84 0.69 -12.07 6.04
CA TYR A 84 0.14 -12.39 4.72
C TYR A 84 -0.72 -11.25 4.16
N ASP A 85 -1.64 -10.72 4.97
CA ASP A 85 -2.54 -9.64 4.58
C ASP A 85 -1.78 -8.36 4.19
N ARG A 86 -0.68 -8.06 4.90
CA ARG A 86 0.20 -6.92 4.55
C ARG A 86 0.99 -7.17 3.26
N ALA A 87 1.46 -8.40 3.03
CA ALA A 87 2.12 -8.75 1.78
C ALA A 87 1.16 -8.66 0.58
N GLU A 88 -0.11 -9.05 0.77
CA GLU A 88 -1.19 -8.91 -0.20
C GLU A 88 -1.59 -7.45 -0.44
N GLU A 89 -1.70 -6.63 0.61
CA GLU A 89 -1.97 -5.19 0.46
C GLU A 89 -0.88 -4.52 -0.39
N LEU A 90 0.39 -4.85 -0.15
CA LEU A 90 1.51 -4.38 -0.98
C LEU A 90 1.44 -4.92 -2.41
N GLN A 91 1.01 -6.17 -2.61
CA GLN A 91 0.84 -6.73 -3.95
C GLN A 91 -0.20 -5.97 -4.75
N ARG A 92 -1.32 -5.56 -4.13
CA ARG A 92 -2.37 -4.76 -4.79
C ARG A 92 -1.87 -3.37 -5.19
N ILE A 93 -1.01 -2.76 -4.38
CA ILE A 93 -0.36 -1.48 -4.70
C ILE A 93 0.59 -1.63 -5.89
N LEU A 94 1.30 -2.76 -5.96
CA LEU A 94 2.28 -3.07 -7.02
C LEU A 94 1.63 -3.59 -8.30
N ALA A 95 0.44 -4.17 -8.21
CA ALA A 95 -0.27 -4.70 -9.36
C ALA A 95 -0.50 -3.56 -10.36
N PRO A 96 -0.22 -3.78 -11.66
CA PRO A 96 -0.52 -2.78 -12.67
C PRO A 96 -2.02 -2.52 -12.63
N GLN A 97 -2.41 -1.33 -12.17
CA GLN A 97 -3.79 -0.91 -12.34
C GLN A 97 -4.07 -0.81 -13.85
N PRO A 98 -5.24 -1.27 -14.33
CA PRO A 98 -5.65 -0.97 -15.70
C PRO A 98 -5.63 0.55 -15.85
N ARG A 99 -4.67 1.06 -16.62
CA ARG A 99 -4.68 2.47 -16.99
C ARG A 99 -5.91 2.66 -17.84
N ALA A 100 -6.93 3.35 -17.32
CA ALA A 100 -7.86 4.04 -18.21
C ALA A 100 -7.00 5.04 -18.99
N SER A 101 -6.66 4.69 -20.23
CA SER A 101 -6.01 5.63 -21.12
C SER A 101 -6.94 6.83 -21.25
N GLU A 102 -6.57 7.99 -20.69
CA GLU A 102 -7.29 9.25 -20.93
C GLU A 102 -7.37 9.57 -22.43
N GLY A 103 -6.42 9.03 -23.22
CA GLY A 103 -6.51 8.90 -24.67
C GLY A 103 -6.99 7.51 -25.09
N GLY A 104 -8.25 7.18 -24.82
CA GLY A 104 -8.88 6.03 -25.47
C GLY A 104 -8.90 6.28 -26.98
N VAL A 105 -8.04 5.57 -27.72
CA VAL A 105 -8.13 5.55 -29.19
C VAL A 105 -9.50 4.96 -29.51
N ARG A 106 -10.43 5.80 -29.95
CA ARG A 106 -11.66 5.33 -30.58
C ARG A 106 -11.22 4.53 -31.81
N PHE A 107 -11.46 3.23 -31.78
CA PHE A 107 -11.40 2.44 -32.99
C PHE A 107 -12.52 2.93 -33.90
N ASP A 108 -12.15 3.64 -34.96
CA ASP A 108 -13.05 4.03 -36.02
C ASP A 108 -12.97 2.95 -37.10
N PRO A 109 -13.93 2.01 -37.18
CA PRO A 109 -13.91 0.99 -38.21
C PRO A 109 -14.03 1.69 -39.56
N GLN A 110 -12.95 1.70 -40.35
CA GLN A 110 -13.02 2.17 -41.73
C GLN A 110 -14.12 1.37 -42.45
N PRO A 111 -15.17 2.03 -42.99
CA PRO A 111 -16.31 1.35 -43.61
C PRO A 111 -15.92 0.42 -44.77
N GLY A 112 -14.72 0.61 -45.36
CA GLY A 112 -14.19 -0.22 -46.44
C GLY A 112 -13.57 -1.56 -46.00
N LEU A 113 -13.33 -1.78 -44.71
CA LEU A 113 -12.75 -3.04 -44.20
C LEU A 113 -13.81 -4.03 -43.67
N LEU A 114 -15.09 -3.64 -43.65
CA LEU A 114 -16.21 -4.49 -43.24
C LEU A 114 -16.88 -5.21 -44.44
N GLY A 115 -16.30 -5.10 -45.64
CA GLY A 115 -16.92 -5.54 -46.90
C GLY A 115 -17.03 -7.05 -47.14
N GLU A 116 -16.50 -7.92 -46.27
CA GLU A 116 -16.44 -9.35 -46.60
C GLU A 116 -16.87 -10.30 -45.47
N ALA A 117 -17.42 -9.79 -44.36
CA ALA A 117 -17.99 -10.63 -43.30
C ALA A 117 -19.51 -10.48 -43.11
N ALA A 118 -20.18 -9.65 -43.93
CA ALA A 118 -21.62 -9.40 -43.84
C ALA A 118 -22.46 -10.10 -44.93
N THR A 119 -21.84 -10.91 -45.80
CA THR A 119 -22.57 -11.66 -46.83
C THR A 119 -22.34 -13.15 -46.62
N THR A 120 -23.16 -13.74 -45.76
CA THR A 120 -23.83 -15.05 -45.95
C THR A 120 -24.36 -15.54 -44.60
N VAL A 121 -25.50 -15.01 -44.17
CA VAL A 121 -26.44 -15.84 -43.40
C VAL A 121 -27.51 -16.21 -44.42
N PRO A 122 -27.54 -17.46 -44.93
CA PRO A 122 -28.67 -17.90 -45.71
C PRO A 122 -29.89 -17.91 -44.78
N GLU A 123 -30.87 -17.11 -45.15
CA GLU A 123 -32.25 -17.17 -44.68
C GLU A 123 -32.75 -18.60 -44.87
N SER A 124 -32.81 -19.37 -43.79
CA SER A 124 -33.54 -20.63 -43.74
C SER A 124 -35.02 -20.28 -43.62
N SER A 125 -35.69 -20.19 -44.77
CA SER A 125 -37.15 -20.25 -44.89
C SER A 125 -37.60 -21.71 -44.74
N GLU A 126 -38.66 -21.88 -43.94
CA GLU A 126 -39.55 -23.06 -43.78
C GLU A 126 -39.08 -24.26 -42.93
#